data_AF-A0A7S3JJ88-F1
#
_entry.id   AF-A0A7S3JJ88-F1
#
_cell.length_a   1.000
_cell.length_b   1.000
_cell.length_c   1.000
_cell.angle_alpha   90.00
_cell.angle_beta   90.00
_cell.angle_gamma   90.00
#
_symmetry.space_group_name_H-M   'P 1'
#
loop_
_entity.id
_entity.type
_entity.pdbx_description
1 polymer ?
#
loop_
_entity_poly.entity_id
_entity_poly.type
_entity_poly.pdbx_seq_one_letter_code
_entity_poly.pdbx_strand_id
1 'polypeptide(L)'
;MYDDGYENIYNMDISSVVIETMAERNKERTKMSWEVMDVMNMTYEDEFFDIAIDKSTIDALLCGSHAFLNVAKMTREVQRVLKTGGYYFVISYGKPENRTLHFERKHLNFFVEVGNVSPK
;
A
#
# COMPACT_ATOMS: atom_id res chain seq x y z
N MET A 1 -3.28 -9.74 -11.76
CA MET A 1 -4.40 -8.87 -11.32
C MET A 1 -5.16 -8.35 -12.52
N TYR A 2 -4.65 -7.36 -13.27
CA TYR A 2 -5.41 -6.79 -14.40
C TYR A 2 -5.86 -7.84 -15.42
N ASP A 3 -4.91 -8.62 -15.95
CA ASP A 3 -5.19 -9.65 -16.96
C ASP A 3 -6.00 -10.83 -16.39
N ASP A 4 -6.15 -10.90 -15.06
CA ASP A 4 -7.00 -11.86 -14.33
C ASP A 4 -8.41 -11.28 -14.04
N GLY A 5 -8.75 -10.09 -14.55
CA GLY A 5 -10.08 -9.46 -14.45
C GLY A 5 -10.23 -8.39 -13.37
N TYR A 6 -9.18 -8.06 -12.61
CA TYR A 6 -9.21 -6.98 -11.62
C TYR A 6 -8.82 -5.66 -12.28
N GLU A 7 -9.79 -4.88 -12.74
CA GLU A 7 -9.49 -3.75 -13.64
C GLU A 7 -9.47 -2.38 -12.95
N ASN A 8 -10.19 -2.20 -11.83
CA ASN A 8 -10.24 -0.95 -11.07
C ASN A 8 -9.03 -0.84 -10.13
N ILE A 9 -7.83 -0.69 -10.72
CA ILE A 9 -6.56 -0.62 -9.98
C ILE A 9 -6.03 0.82 -9.99
N TYR A 10 -5.77 1.34 -8.80
CA TYR A 10 -5.13 2.64 -8.61
C TYR A 10 -3.69 2.40 -8.15
N ASN A 11 -2.73 2.86 -8.93
CA ASN A 11 -1.31 2.74 -8.65
C ASN A 11 -0.77 4.11 -8.24
N MET A 12 -0.05 4.16 -7.13
CA MET A 12 0.53 5.40 -6.62
C MET A 12 1.98 5.23 -6.15
N ASP A 13 2.76 6.30 -6.30
CA ASP A 13 4.13 6.42 -5.81
C ASP A 13 4.47 7.91 -5.67
N ILE A 14 5.41 8.28 -4.80
CA ILE A 14 5.90 9.66 -4.67
C ILE A 14 6.74 10.09 -5.89
N SER A 15 7.29 9.13 -6.62
CA SER A 15 8.16 9.37 -7.78
C SER A 15 7.34 9.53 -9.05
N SER A 16 7.29 10.75 -9.60
CA SER A 16 6.67 10.98 -10.90
C SER A 16 7.30 10.16 -12.02
N VAL A 17 8.62 9.93 -11.95
CA VAL A 17 9.37 9.15 -12.93
C VAL A 17 8.85 7.71 -13.00
N VAL A 18 8.61 7.05 -11.85
CA VAL A 18 8.13 5.66 -11.87
C VAL A 18 6.67 5.57 -12.32
N ILE A 19 5.84 6.55 -11.91
CA ILE A 19 4.45 6.64 -12.34
C ILE A 19 4.34 6.80 -13.86
N GLU A 20 5.08 7.74 -14.45
CA GLU A 20 5.12 7.92 -15.90
C GLU A 20 5.63 6.67 -16.63
N THR A 21 6.71 6.07 -16.12
CA THR A 21 7.31 4.86 -16.72
C THR A 21 6.34 3.68 -16.68
N MET A 22 5.63 3.47 -15.56
CA MET A 22 4.71 2.36 -15.41
C MET A 22 3.38 2.60 -16.15
N ALA A 23 2.91 3.84 -16.23
CA ALA A 23 1.77 4.21 -17.06
C ALA A 23 2.04 3.87 -18.54
N GLU A 24 3.19 4.29 -19.09
CA GLU A 24 3.55 3.98 -20.48
C GLU A 24 3.71 2.47 -20.72
N ARG A 25 4.39 1.77 -19.78
CA ARG A 25 4.56 0.32 -19.85
C ARG A 25 3.23 -0.44 -19.87
N ASN A 26 2.18 0.13 -19.27
CA ASN A 26 0.87 -0.49 -19.13
C ASN A 26 -0.23 0.24 -19.92
N LYS A 27 0.13 1.01 -20.96
CA LYS A 27 -0.83 1.83 -21.72
C LYS A 27 -2.02 1.06 -22.32
N GLU A 28 -1.87 -0.24 -22.58
CA GLU A 28 -2.94 -1.10 -23.10
C GLU A 28 -3.95 -1.52 -22.01
N ARG A 29 -3.55 -1.43 -20.73
CA ARG A 29 -4.38 -1.75 -19.56
C ARG A 29 -5.11 -0.50 -19.07
N THR A 30 -5.99 0.02 -19.93
CA THR A 30 -6.57 1.37 -19.87
C THR A 30 -7.44 1.68 -18.65
N LYS A 31 -7.87 0.67 -17.88
CA LYS A 31 -8.67 0.86 -16.66
C LYS A 31 -7.84 1.11 -15.39
N MET A 32 -6.51 1.00 -15.47
CA MET A 32 -5.63 1.35 -14.36
C MET A 32 -5.40 2.87 -14.28
N SER A 33 -5.45 3.39 -13.06
CA SER A 33 -5.02 4.75 -12.73
C SER A 33 -3.57 4.75 -12.26
N TRP A 34 -2.85 5.83 -12.56
CA TRP A 34 -1.44 6.05 -12.23
C TRP A 34 -1.26 7.46 -11.69
N GLU A 35 -0.97 7.60 -10.40
CA GLU A 35 -1.05 8.88 -9.69
C GLU A 35 0.20 9.14 -8.85
N VAL A 36 0.77 10.34 -8.97
CA VAL A 36 1.89 10.75 -8.10
C VAL A 36 1.32 11.18 -6.76
N MET A 37 1.58 10.42 -5.70
CA MET A 37 0.95 10.65 -4.40
C MET A 37 1.82 10.13 -3.24
N ASP A 38 1.77 10.83 -2.11
CA ASP A 38 2.40 10.40 -0.86
C ASP A 38 1.44 9.51 -0.06
N VAL A 39 1.88 8.28 0.22
CA VAL A 39 1.13 7.29 1.02
C VAL A 39 0.82 7.76 2.44
N MET A 40 1.57 8.75 2.96
CA MET A 40 1.33 9.35 4.27
C MET A 40 0.24 10.43 4.26
N ASN A 41 -0.22 10.84 3.07
CA ASN A 41 -1.25 11.87 2.89
C ASN A 41 -2.00 11.65 1.56
N MET A 42 -2.91 10.67 1.55
CA MET A 42 -3.65 10.31 0.35
C MET A 42 -4.81 11.27 0.11
N THR A 43 -5.10 11.58 -1.16
CA THR A 43 -6.23 12.45 -1.53
C THR A 43 -7.52 11.69 -1.86
N TYR A 44 -7.53 10.37 -1.63
CA TYR A 44 -8.73 9.55 -1.78
C TYR A 44 -9.71 9.80 -0.65
N GLU A 45 -11.00 9.59 -0.94
CA GLU A 45 -12.07 9.63 0.06
C GLU A 45 -11.91 8.51 1.09
N ASP A 46 -12.55 8.69 2.24
CA ASP A 46 -12.69 7.65 3.24
C ASP A 46 -13.46 6.46 2.66
N GLU A 47 -13.10 5.23 3.04
CA GLU A 47 -13.79 4.01 2.62
C GLU A 47 -13.94 3.84 1.09
N PHE A 48 -12.92 4.25 0.33
CA PHE A 48 -12.94 4.19 -1.13
C PHE A 48 -12.55 2.81 -1.69
N PHE A 49 -11.54 2.15 -1.11
CA PHE A 49 -10.97 0.90 -1.63
C PHE A 49 -11.42 -0.33 -0.85
N ASP A 50 -11.63 -1.44 -1.56
CA ASP A 50 -11.85 -2.76 -0.96
C ASP A 50 -10.53 -3.42 -0.53
N ILE A 51 -9.44 -3.14 -1.26
CA ILE A 51 -8.12 -3.75 -1.05
C ILE A 51 -7.02 -2.70 -1.23
N ALA A 52 -6.04 -2.71 -0.32
CA ALA A 52 -4.78 -1.97 -0.44
C ALA A 52 -3.61 -2.96 -0.49
N ILE A 53 -2.62 -2.70 -1.35
CA ILE A 53 -1.42 -3.53 -1.48
C ILE A 53 -0.19 -2.65 -1.32
N ASP A 54 0.57 -2.89 -0.26
CA ASP A 54 1.91 -2.34 -0.06
C ASP A 54 2.93 -3.41 -0.47
N LYS A 55 3.75 -3.09 -1.46
CA LYS A 55 4.90 -3.91 -1.84
C LYS A 55 6.19 -3.14 -1.58
N SER A 56 6.80 -3.42 -0.42
CA SER A 56 8.05 -2.85 0.06
C SER A 56 8.04 -1.32 0.30
N THR A 57 6.89 -0.67 0.27
CA THR A 57 6.76 0.75 0.63
C THR A 57 7.02 0.95 2.12
N ILE A 58 6.50 0.08 2.99
CA ILE A 58 6.86 0.08 4.41
C ILE A 58 8.37 -0.06 4.63
N ASP A 59 9.05 -0.87 3.83
CA ASP A 59 10.49 -1.09 3.94
C ASP A 59 11.25 0.21 3.65
N ALA A 60 10.86 0.90 2.58
CA ALA A 60 11.44 2.20 2.20
C ALA A 60 11.26 3.25 3.31
N LEU A 61 10.06 3.35 3.90
CA LEU A 61 9.80 4.28 5.00
C LEU A 61 10.61 3.96 6.25
N LEU A 62 10.80 2.68 6.57
CA LEU A 62 11.55 2.26 7.74
C LEU A 62 13.05 2.48 7.63
N CYS A 63 13.60 2.60 6.42
CA CYS A 63 14.98 2.99 6.18
C CYS A 63 15.22 4.51 6.32
N GLY A 64 14.15 5.32 6.36
CA GLY A 64 14.22 6.77 6.39
C GLY A 64 14.31 7.38 7.79
N SER A 65 14.44 8.72 7.84
CA SER A 65 14.30 9.48 9.08
C SER A 65 12.84 9.46 9.56
N HIS A 66 12.64 9.50 10.88
CA HIS A 66 11.30 9.45 11.50
C HIS A 66 10.46 8.22 11.09
N ALA A 67 11.14 7.13 10.74
CA ALA A 67 10.58 5.86 10.27
C ALA A 67 9.25 5.46 10.93
N PHE A 68 9.21 5.41 12.27
CA PHE A 68 8.04 4.93 13.01
C PHE A 68 6.84 5.88 12.88
N LEU A 69 7.09 7.18 12.84
CA LEU A 69 6.06 8.19 12.66
C LEU A 69 5.52 8.15 11.22
N ASN A 70 6.40 8.00 10.24
CA ASN A 70 6.02 7.94 8.83
C ASN A 70 5.18 6.68 8.54
N VAL A 71 5.58 5.53 9.07
CA VAL A 71 4.77 4.30 8.99
C VAL A 71 3.43 4.47 9.70
N ALA A 72 3.38 5.11 10.87
CA ALA A 72 2.11 5.36 11.55
C ALA A 72 1.16 6.26 10.73
N LYS A 73 1.69 7.27 10.02
CA LYS A 73 0.91 8.10 9.10
C LYS A 73 0.39 7.29 7.92
N MET A 74 1.26 6.49 7.29
CA MET A 74 0.89 5.59 6.20
C MET A 74 -0.23 4.62 6.63
N THR A 75 -0.07 3.90 7.75
CA THR A 75 -1.06 2.92 8.18
C THR A 75 -2.40 3.57 8.54
N ARG A 76 -2.38 4.81 9.04
CA ARG A 76 -3.60 5.59 9.28
C ARG A 76 -4.31 5.93 7.98
N GLU A 77 -3.59 6.42 6.96
CA GLU A 77 -4.17 6.71 5.65
C GLU A 77 -4.72 5.44 4.99
N VAL A 78 -3.96 4.33 5.02
CA VAL A 78 -4.43 3.05 4.50
C VAL A 78 -5.72 2.59 5.18
N GLN A 79 -5.80 2.68 6.51
CA GLN A 79 -7.04 2.36 7.22
C GLN A 79 -8.21 3.27 6.81
N ARG A 80 -7.95 4.56 6.65
CA ARG A 80 -8.97 5.57 6.31
C ARG A 80 -9.57 5.31 4.93
N VAL A 81 -8.73 5.03 3.93
CA VAL A 81 -9.19 4.82 2.54
C VAL A 81 -9.74 3.42 2.30
N LEU A 82 -9.46 2.46 3.18
CA LEU A 82 -10.06 1.14 3.14
C LEU A 82 -11.49 1.18 3.68
N LYS A 83 -12.41 0.52 2.96
CA LYS A 83 -13.76 0.25 3.48
C LYS A 83 -13.68 -0.60 4.75
N THR A 84 -14.67 -0.45 5.62
CA THR A 84 -14.88 -1.39 6.73
C THR A 84 -14.96 -2.82 6.19
N GLY A 85 -14.07 -3.70 6.68
CA GLY A 85 -13.95 -5.09 6.22
C GLY A 85 -13.04 -5.29 4.99
N GLY A 86 -12.42 -4.23 4.49
CA GLY A 86 -11.40 -4.29 3.43
C GLY A 86 -10.09 -4.92 3.89
N TYR A 87 -9.25 -5.28 2.93
CA TYR A 87 -8.00 -6.01 3.17
C TYR A 87 -6.77 -5.16 2.86
N TYR A 88 -5.79 -5.22 3.76
CA TYR A 88 -4.47 -4.62 3.55
C TYR A 88 -3.40 -5.71 3.44
N PHE A 89 -2.81 -5.87 2.26
CA PHE A 89 -1.70 -6.79 2.03
C PHE A 89 -0.38 -6.04 2.11
N VAL A 90 0.52 -6.50 2.98
CA VAL A 90 1.87 -5.94 3.13
C VAL A 90 2.89 -7.00 2.76
N ILE A 91 3.58 -6.78 1.65
CA ILE A 91 4.64 -7.63 1.14
C ILE A 91 5.97 -6.96 1.46
N SER A 92 6.73 -7.54 2.39
CA SER A 92 7.93 -6.93 2.96
C SER A 92 9.07 -7.93 3.05
N TYR A 93 10.31 -7.43 2.89
CA TYR A 93 11.52 -8.21 3.20
C TYR A 93 11.85 -8.24 4.69
N GLY A 94 11.20 -7.39 5.50
CA GLY A 94 11.36 -7.36 6.93
C GLY A 94 10.83 -8.63 7.60
N LYS A 95 11.52 -9.08 8.64
CA LYS A 95 11.03 -10.18 9.48
C LYS A 95 9.68 -9.81 10.10
N PRO A 96 8.74 -10.75 10.25
CA PRO A 96 7.44 -10.50 10.86
C PRO A 96 7.50 -9.75 12.19
N GLU A 97 8.41 -10.13 13.09
CA GLU A 97 8.61 -9.51 14.41
C GLU A 97 8.91 -8.00 14.32
N ASN A 98 9.53 -7.55 13.23
CA ASN A 98 9.89 -6.15 12.99
C ASN A 98 8.82 -5.41 12.17
N ARG A 99 7.68 -6.05 11.87
CA ARG A 99 6.62 -5.50 11.04
C ARG A 99 5.29 -5.45 11.77
N THR A 100 4.89 -6.53 12.44
CA THR A 100 3.56 -6.65 13.07
C THR A 100 3.26 -5.51 14.05
N LEU A 101 4.25 -5.05 14.82
CA LEU A 101 4.10 -3.94 15.78
C LEU A 101 3.61 -2.62 15.14
N HIS A 102 3.81 -2.43 13.84
CA HIS A 102 3.38 -1.23 13.13
C HIS A 102 1.88 -1.25 12.81
N PHE A 103 1.28 -2.44 12.74
CA PHE A 103 -0.14 -2.64 12.44
C PHE A 103 -0.97 -2.84 13.72
N GLU A 104 -0.35 -3.26 14.82
CA GLU A 104 -0.96 -3.45 16.13
C GLU A 104 -0.89 -2.19 17.01
N ARG A 105 -1.37 -1.05 16.48
CA ARG A 105 -1.41 0.23 17.22
C ARG A 105 -2.82 0.53 17.71
N LYS A 106 -2.96 1.19 18.87
CA LYS A 106 -4.27 1.51 19.48
C LYS A 106 -5.24 2.31 18.60
N HIS A 107 -4.74 3.03 17.59
CA HIS A 107 -5.55 3.82 16.65
C HIS A 107 -5.90 3.04 15.37
N LEU A 108 -5.41 1.80 15.25
CA LEU A 108 -5.67 0.90 14.13
C LEU A 108 -6.57 -0.23 14.61
N ASN A 109 -7.44 -0.70 13.72
CA ASN A 109 -8.44 -1.74 13.94
C ASN A 109 -8.19 -2.94 13.00
N PHE A 110 -6.94 -3.19 12.63
CA PHE A 110 -6.58 -4.32 11.79
C PHE A 110 -6.53 -5.62 12.59
N PHE A 111 -7.10 -6.68 12.03
CA PHE A 111 -6.74 -8.05 12.40
C PHE A 111 -5.54 -8.48 11.56
N VAL A 112 -4.45 -8.89 12.20
CA VAL A 112 -3.17 -9.13 11.54
C VAL A 112 -2.87 -10.62 11.46
N GLU A 113 -2.67 -11.13 10.25
CA GLU A 113 -2.15 -12.46 9.98
C GLU A 113 -0.82 -12.38 9.24
N VAL A 114 0.08 -13.33 9.53
CA VAL A 114 1.40 -13.41 8.89
C VAL A 114 1.48 -14.69 8.07
N GLY A 115 1.75 -14.55 6.78
CA GLY A 115 2.00 -15.66 5.86
C GLY A 115 3.39 -15.58 5.25
N ASN A 116 3.94 -16.74 4.88
CA ASN A 116 5.15 -16.82 4.07
C ASN A 116 4.77 -17.22 2.65
N VAL A 117 5.35 -16.54 1.66
CA VAL A 117 5.22 -16.91 0.25
C VAL A 117 6.56 -17.46 -0.20
N SER A 118 6.60 -18.73 -0.58
CA SER A 118 7.81 -19.34 -1.15
C SER A 118 8.15 -18.66 -2.48
N PRO A 119 9.44 -18.44 -2.79
CA PRO A 119 9.86 -18.06 -4.13
C PRO A 119 9.31 -19.05 -5.16
N LYS A 120 8.86 -18.55 -6.31
CA LYS A 120 8.57 -19.40 -7.47
C LYS A 120 9.86 -19.74 -8.20
#